data_AF-A0A6L7NHU1-F1
#
_entry.id   AF-A0A6L7NHU1-F1
#
_cell.length_a   1.000
_cell.length_b   1.000
_cell.length_c   1.000
_cell.angle_alpha   90.00
_cell.angle_beta   90.00
_cell.angle_gamma   90.00
#
_symmetry.space_group_name_H-M   'P 1'
#
loop_
_entity.id
_entity.type
_entity.pdbx_description
1 polymer ?
#
loop_
_entity_poly.entity_id
_entity_poly.type
_entity_poly.pdbx_seq_one_letter_code
_entity_poly.pdbx_strand_id
1 'polypeptide(L)'
;MRLPQVSDAAVLVPVKSFAQAKLRLERVLSAAERSDLARRMADHVLRAAAPLPVVVVCDDRDVKAWAEAAGAEVVWCPGTGLNGAVTRGVAVLADRGVGEVVVAHGDLPGARRFDHLTGAGGVTAVPDRRADGTNVLCVPAGVGFGFS
;
A
#
# COMPACT_ATOMS: atom_id res chain seq x y z
N MET A 1 -11.88 -30.65 -7.95
CA MET A 1 -11.61 -29.34 -8.57
C MET A 1 -11.24 -28.37 -7.44
N ARG A 2 -9.94 -28.08 -7.24
CA ARG A 2 -9.51 -27.12 -6.20
C ARG A 2 -9.83 -25.72 -6.71
N LEU A 3 -10.61 -24.95 -5.95
CA LEU A 3 -10.78 -23.52 -6.17
C LEU A 3 -9.38 -22.86 -6.13
N PRO A 4 -9.10 -21.84 -6.96
CA PRO A 4 -7.83 -21.11 -6.88
C PRO A 4 -7.66 -20.61 -5.44
N GLN A 5 -6.55 -20.99 -4.79
CA GLN A 5 -6.26 -20.47 -3.46
C GLN A 5 -6.02 -18.97 -3.58
N VAL A 6 -6.94 -18.18 -3.01
CA VAL A 6 -6.61 -16.82 -2.59
C VAL A 6 -5.36 -16.94 -1.72
N SER A 7 -4.31 -16.18 -2.04
CA SER A 7 -3.11 -16.18 -1.21
C SER A 7 -3.49 -15.76 0.21
N ASP A 8 -2.88 -16.39 1.20
CA ASP A 8 -3.15 -16.08 2.61
C ASP A 8 -2.75 -14.64 2.97
N ALA A 9 -1.92 -14.00 2.14
CA ALA A 9 -1.52 -12.61 2.30
C ALA A 9 -1.78 -11.77 1.04
N ALA A 10 -1.99 -10.47 1.23
CA ALA A 10 -2.05 -9.46 0.17
C ALA A 10 -1.30 -8.17 0.57
N VAL A 11 -0.85 -7.41 -0.42
CA VAL A 11 -0.20 -6.11 -0.21
C VAL A 11 -1.22 -4.99 -0.41
N LEU A 12 -1.34 -4.12 0.60
CA LEU A 12 -2.15 -2.91 0.56
C LEU A 12 -1.25 -1.69 0.41
N VAL A 13 -1.42 -0.91 -0.65
CA VAL A 13 -0.60 0.28 -0.93
C VAL A 13 -1.45 1.53 -0.83
N PRO A 14 -1.34 2.32 0.27
CA PRO A 14 -1.99 3.62 0.33
C PRO A 14 -1.27 4.62 -0.58
N VAL A 15 -2.02 5.17 -1.53
CA VAL A 15 -1.50 6.17 -2.47
C VAL A 15 -2.40 7.39 -2.45
N LYS A 16 -1.83 8.53 -2.06
CA LYS A 16 -2.48 9.84 -2.14
C LYS A 16 -2.28 10.47 -3.52
N SER A 17 -3.02 11.54 -3.79
CA SER A 17 -2.85 12.36 -5.00
C SER A 17 -1.38 12.65 -5.33
N PHE A 18 -0.95 12.30 -6.55
CA PHE A 18 0.41 12.57 -7.03
C PHE A 18 0.70 14.07 -7.12
N ALA A 19 -0.33 14.90 -7.38
CA ALA A 19 -0.19 16.35 -7.42
C ALA A 19 0.23 16.95 -6.06
N GLN A 20 -0.15 16.30 -4.96
CA GLN A 20 0.16 16.69 -3.58
C GLN A 20 1.29 15.85 -2.96
N ALA A 21 2.01 15.08 -3.79
CA ALA A 21 3.07 14.22 -3.33
C ALA A 21 4.40 14.97 -3.15
N LYS A 22 5.24 14.43 -2.26
CA LYS A 22 6.64 14.86 -2.07
C LYS A 22 6.84 16.36 -1.84
N LEU A 23 5.88 17.06 -1.21
CA LEU A 23 5.94 18.51 -0.96
C LEU A 23 7.26 18.98 -0.30
N ARG A 24 7.88 18.13 0.53
CA ARG A 24 9.21 18.40 1.11
C ARG A 24 10.33 18.61 0.08
N LEU A 25 10.12 18.24 -1.19
CA LEU A 25 11.05 18.42 -2.30
C LEU A 25 10.72 19.64 -3.18
N GLU A 26 9.75 20.48 -2.82
CA GLU A 26 9.34 21.62 -3.66
C GLU A 26 10.44 22.65 -3.92
N ARG A 27 11.45 22.72 -3.03
CA ARG A 27 12.61 23.60 -3.19
C ARG A 27 13.57 23.16 -4.30
N VAL A 28 13.46 21.91 -4.76
CA VAL A 28 14.40 21.29 -5.72
C VAL A 28 13.71 20.63 -6.91
N LEU A 29 12.40 20.37 -6.84
CA LEU A 29 11.60 19.76 -7.89
C LEU A 29 10.32 20.56 -8.13
N SER A 30 10.00 20.78 -9.40
CA SER A 30 8.71 21.30 -9.85
C SER A 30 7.55 20.37 -9.48
N ALA A 31 6.31 20.86 -9.56
CA ALA A 31 5.13 20.05 -9.29
C ALA A 31 5.04 18.82 -10.21
N ALA A 32 5.40 18.98 -11.49
CA ALA A 32 5.43 17.89 -12.46
C ALA A 32 6.46 16.81 -12.09
N GLU A 33 7.69 17.21 -11.75
CA GLU A 33 8.75 16.28 -11.35
C GLU A 33 8.42 15.53 -10.05
N ARG A 34 7.76 16.19 -9.08
CA ARG A 34 7.30 15.53 -7.85
C ARG A 34 6.22 14.50 -8.10
N SER A 35 5.25 14.83 -8.96
CA SER A 35 4.16 13.94 -9.35
C SER A 35 4.71 12.70 -10.05
N ASP A 36 5.60 12.91 -11.02
CA ASP A 36 6.28 11.87 -11.79
C ASP A 36 7.20 10.99 -10.91
N LEU A 37 7.94 11.58 -9.98
CA LEU A 37 8.73 10.84 -9.00
C LEU A 37 7.85 9.96 -8.11
N ALA A 38 6.73 10.50 -7.60
CA ALA A 38 5.81 9.77 -6.75
C ALA A 38 5.16 8.59 -7.50
N ARG A 39 4.76 8.80 -8.76
CA ARG A 39 4.22 7.74 -9.62
C ARG A 39 5.24 6.63 -9.85
N ARG A 40 6.48 6.97 -10.23
CA ARG A 40 7.55 5.97 -10.42
C ARG A 40 7.86 5.15 -9.17
N MET A 41 7.86 5.79 -8.00
CA MET A 41 8.05 5.07 -6.73
C MET A 41 6.87 4.15 -6.45
N ALA A 42 5.64 4.58 -6.69
CA ALA A 42 4.46 3.75 -6.49
C ALA A 42 4.46 2.55 -7.45
N ASP A 43 4.80 2.76 -8.73
CA ASP A 43 4.97 1.68 -9.71
C ASP A 43 6.01 0.65 -9.24
N HIS A 44 7.10 1.13 -8.64
CA HIS A 44 8.14 0.27 -8.09
C HIS A 44 7.63 -0.57 -6.92
N VAL A 45 6.83 0.01 -6.03
CA VAL A 45 6.20 -0.70 -4.91
C VAL A 45 5.20 -1.74 -5.40
N LEU A 46 4.38 -1.43 -6.42
CA LEU A 46 3.47 -2.41 -7.02
C LEU A 46 4.24 -3.60 -7.62
N ARG A 47 5.37 -3.36 -8.31
CA ARG A 47 6.22 -4.46 -8.81
C ARG A 47 6.83 -5.29 -7.68
N ALA A 48 7.26 -4.64 -6.59
CA ALA A 48 7.79 -5.31 -5.42
C ALA A 48 6.73 -6.10 -4.63
N ALA A 49 5.43 -5.92 -4.90
CA ALA A 49 4.38 -6.72 -4.30
C ALA A 49 4.35 -8.16 -4.80
N ALA A 50 4.85 -8.42 -6.02
CA ALA A 50 4.90 -9.77 -6.55
C ALA A 50 5.67 -10.73 -5.62
N PRO A 51 5.18 -11.97 -5.42
CA PRO A 51 4.04 -12.60 -6.09
C PRO A 51 2.67 -12.35 -5.43
N LEU A 52 2.59 -11.55 -4.36
CA LEU A 52 1.34 -11.32 -3.65
C LEU A 52 0.37 -10.45 -4.49
N PRO A 53 -0.96 -10.66 -4.35
CA PRO A 53 -1.96 -9.74 -4.89
C PRO A 53 -1.75 -8.36 -4.29
N VAL A 54 -1.97 -7.33 -5.10
CA VAL A 54 -1.81 -5.94 -4.68
C VAL A 54 -3.11 -5.16 -4.82
N VAL A 55 -3.44 -4.43 -3.77
CA VAL A 55 -4.61 -3.55 -3.70
C VAL A 55 -4.12 -2.14 -3.37
N VAL A 56 -4.59 -1.16 -4.13
CA VAL A 56 -4.33 0.27 -3.87
C VAL A 56 -5.53 0.87 -3.17
N VAL A 57 -5.31 1.56 -2.05
CA VAL A 57 -6.32 2.44 -1.43
C VAL A 57 -6.01 3.88 -1.77
N CYS A 58 -7.00 4.60 -2.29
CA CYS A 58 -6.83 5.99 -2.71
C CYS A 58 -8.14 6.79 -2.67
N ASP A 59 -8.01 8.10 -2.72
CA ASP A 59 -9.09 9.10 -2.77
C ASP A 59 -8.99 10.04 -3.99
N ASP A 60 -8.09 9.74 -4.91
CA ASP A 60 -7.78 10.57 -6.09
C ASP A 60 -8.05 9.80 -7.39
N ARG A 61 -8.77 10.41 -8.33
CA ARG A 61 -9.20 9.76 -9.58
C ARG A 61 -8.03 9.41 -10.50
N ASP A 62 -6.99 10.22 -10.51
CA ASP A 62 -5.79 9.96 -11.33
C ASP A 62 -5.00 8.79 -10.74
N VAL A 63 -4.95 8.68 -9.41
CA VAL A 63 -4.37 7.53 -8.72
C VAL A 63 -5.18 6.26 -8.99
N LYS A 64 -6.51 6.32 -8.93
CA LYS A 64 -7.37 5.19 -9.29
C LYS A 64 -7.10 4.71 -10.71
N ALA A 65 -7.13 5.61 -11.69
CA ALA A 65 -6.87 5.27 -13.10
C ALA A 65 -5.47 4.71 -13.31
N TRP A 66 -4.46 5.27 -12.64
CA TRP A 66 -3.08 4.76 -12.66
C TRP A 66 -2.99 3.34 -12.09
N ALA A 67 -3.59 3.08 -10.94
CA ALA A 67 -3.55 1.76 -10.30
C ALA A 67 -4.25 0.69 -11.15
N GLU A 68 -5.42 1.01 -11.72
CA GLU A 68 -6.14 0.13 -12.64
C GLU A 68 -5.31 -0.17 -13.90
N ALA A 69 -4.65 0.83 -14.47
CA ALA A 69 -3.75 0.65 -15.63
C ALA A 69 -2.51 -0.19 -15.28
N ALA A 70 -2.05 -0.15 -14.04
CA ALA A 70 -0.95 -0.99 -13.53
C ALA A 70 -1.40 -2.43 -13.19
N GLY A 71 -2.69 -2.75 -13.35
CA GLY A 71 -3.26 -4.07 -13.05
C GLY A 71 -3.53 -4.32 -11.56
N ALA A 72 -3.46 -3.28 -10.72
CA ALA A 72 -3.80 -3.37 -9.31
C ALA A 72 -5.31 -3.20 -9.11
N GLU A 73 -5.87 -3.88 -8.11
CA GLU A 73 -7.22 -3.60 -7.68
C GLU A 73 -7.26 -2.29 -6.87
N VAL A 74 -8.39 -1.55 -6.94
CA VAL A 74 -8.57 -0.30 -6.20
C VAL A 74 -9.69 -0.40 -5.18
N VAL A 75 -9.39 0.03 -3.96
CA VAL A 75 -10.39 0.35 -2.93
C VAL A 75 -10.49 1.87 -2.83
N TRP A 76 -11.63 2.40 -3.24
CA TRP A 76 -11.92 3.83 -3.26
C TRP A 76 -12.36 4.33 -1.87
N CYS A 77 -11.58 5.24 -1.27
CA CYS A 77 -11.74 5.71 0.11
C CYS A 77 -11.69 7.25 0.23
N PRO A 78 -12.64 7.99 -0.37
CA PRO A 78 -12.61 9.45 -0.34
C PRO A 78 -12.81 10.00 1.08
N GLY A 79 -11.98 10.97 1.49
CA GLY A 79 -12.17 11.73 2.72
C GLY A 79 -11.82 11.02 4.03
N THR A 80 -11.18 9.84 3.98
CA THR A 80 -10.84 9.05 5.18
C THR A 80 -9.45 9.35 5.75
N GLY A 81 -8.61 10.10 5.02
CA GLY A 81 -7.19 10.21 5.32
C GLY A 81 -6.45 8.86 5.21
N LEU A 82 -5.16 8.86 5.57
CA LEU A 82 -4.30 7.67 5.47
C LEU A 82 -4.81 6.51 6.32
N ASN A 83 -4.98 6.72 7.63
CA ASN A 83 -5.33 5.63 8.56
C ASN A 83 -6.72 5.08 8.29
N GLY A 84 -7.69 5.93 7.93
CA GLY A 84 -9.01 5.47 7.54
C GLY A 84 -9.00 4.68 6.22
N ALA A 85 -8.18 5.09 5.25
CA ALA A 85 -8.03 4.37 3.99
C ALA A 85 -7.37 2.99 4.20
N VAL A 86 -6.32 2.92 5.02
CA VAL A 86 -5.66 1.66 5.40
C VAL A 86 -6.62 0.75 6.17
N THR A 87 -7.32 1.27 7.17
CA THR A 87 -8.33 0.53 7.95
C THR A 87 -9.40 -0.06 7.04
N ARG A 88 -9.94 0.74 6.11
CA ARG A 88 -10.95 0.28 5.14
C ARG A 88 -10.38 -0.79 4.20
N GLY A 89 -9.15 -0.61 3.72
CA GLY A 89 -8.48 -1.58 2.86
C GLY A 89 -8.25 -2.93 3.55
N VAL A 90 -7.76 -2.92 4.80
CA VAL A 90 -7.58 -4.13 5.59
C VAL A 90 -8.92 -4.84 5.82
N ALA A 91 -9.98 -4.10 6.17
CA ALA A 91 -11.31 -4.68 6.35
C ALA A 91 -11.84 -5.34 5.06
N VAL A 92 -11.69 -4.68 3.91
CA VAL A 92 -12.09 -5.25 2.60
C VAL A 92 -11.32 -6.52 2.28
N LEU A 93 -10.02 -6.57 2.58
CA LEU A 93 -9.21 -7.77 2.38
C LEU A 93 -9.60 -8.90 3.35
N ALA A 94 -9.90 -8.58 4.60
CA ALA A 94 -10.40 -9.53 5.59
C ALA A 94 -11.73 -10.16 5.16
N ASP A 95 -12.68 -9.35 4.67
CA ASP A 95 -13.99 -9.81 4.17
C ASP A 95 -13.85 -10.76 2.96
N ARG A 96 -12.71 -10.71 2.27
CA ARG A 96 -12.37 -11.60 1.13
C ARG A 96 -11.60 -12.85 1.55
N GLY A 97 -11.35 -13.03 2.85
CA GLY A 97 -10.64 -14.19 3.39
C GLY A 97 -9.12 -14.11 3.32
N VAL A 98 -8.53 -12.92 3.15
CA VAL A 98 -7.08 -12.73 3.30
C VAL A 98 -6.73 -12.81 4.79
N GLY A 99 -5.77 -13.65 5.16
CA GLY A 99 -5.31 -13.85 6.54
C GLY A 99 -4.39 -12.74 7.04
N GLU A 100 -3.45 -12.29 6.21
CA GLU A 100 -2.47 -11.26 6.53
C GLU A 100 -2.42 -10.12 5.50
N VAL A 101 -2.32 -8.87 5.95
CA VAL A 101 -2.20 -7.70 5.08
C VAL A 101 -0.87 -7.03 5.30
N VAL A 102 -0.08 -6.91 4.24
CA VAL A 102 1.14 -6.10 4.22
C VAL A 102 0.80 -4.70 3.73
N VAL A 103 0.70 -3.75 4.65
CA VAL A 103 0.57 -2.32 4.34
C VAL A 103 1.94 -1.77 3.98
N ALA A 104 2.17 -1.45 2.70
CA ALA A 104 3.43 -0.92 2.20
C ALA A 104 3.23 0.47 1.60
N HIS A 105 3.96 1.47 2.11
CA HIS A 105 3.87 2.83 1.58
C HIS A 105 4.30 2.89 0.11
N GLY A 106 3.57 3.66 -0.71
CA GLY A 106 3.84 3.81 -2.15
C GLY A 106 5.13 4.56 -2.50
N ASP A 107 5.97 4.88 -1.53
CA ASP A 107 7.13 5.73 -1.72
C ASP A 107 8.45 5.13 -1.25
N LEU A 108 8.56 3.80 -1.38
CA LEU A 108 9.70 2.98 -1.02
C LEU A 108 10.55 2.60 -2.26
N PRO A 109 11.43 3.48 -2.77
CA PRO A 109 12.22 3.22 -3.98
C PRO A 109 13.19 2.04 -3.85
N GLY A 110 13.47 1.57 -2.63
CA GLY A 110 14.34 0.43 -2.35
C GLY A 110 13.61 -0.90 -2.17
N ALA A 111 12.26 -0.92 -2.26
CA ALA A 111 11.49 -2.15 -2.07
C ALA A 111 11.87 -3.22 -3.10
N ARG A 112 11.88 -4.50 -2.70
CA ARG A 112 12.21 -5.62 -3.61
C ARG A 112 11.16 -6.72 -3.60
N ARG A 113 10.69 -7.08 -2.42
CA ARG A 113 9.68 -8.10 -2.17
C ARG A 113 9.07 -7.90 -0.78
N PHE A 114 7.81 -8.27 -0.58
CA PHE A 114 7.11 -8.14 0.71
C PHE A 114 6.67 -9.47 1.34
N ASP A 115 6.61 -10.53 0.55
CA ASP A 115 6.22 -11.89 0.95
C ASP A 115 7.05 -12.51 2.09
N HIS A 116 8.28 -12.04 2.31
CA HIS A 116 9.10 -12.47 3.45
C HIS A 116 8.65 -11.91 4.81
N LEU A 117 7.70 -10.97 4.83
CA LEU A 117 7.18 -10.33 6.04
C LEU A 117 5.97 -11.07 6.64
N THR A 118 5.41 -12.03 5.90
CA THR A 118 4.20 -12.80 6.24
C THR A 118 4.57 -14.08 6.99
N GLY A 119 3.62 -14.69 7.69
CA GLY A 119 3.79 -15.99 8.37
C GLY A 119 4.43 -15.91 9.76
N ALA A 120 4.58 -14.71 10.32
CA ALA A 120 5.11 -14.52 11.67
C ALA A 120 4.11 -14.88 12.78
N GLY A 121 2.83 -15.09 12.44
CA GLY A 121 1.77 -15.37 13.42
C GLY A 121 1.44 -14.17 14.32
N GLY A 122 1.71 -12.96 13.84
CA GLY A 122 1.58 -11.72 14.62
C GLY A 122 1.75 -10.47 13.76
N VAL A 123 2.29 -9.41 14.36
CA VAL A 123 2.55 -8.12 13.68
C VAL A 123 4.03 -8.00 13.35
N THR A 124 4.35 -7.69 12.10
CA THR A 124 5.72 -7.39 11.63
C THR A 124 5.80 -5.92 11.23
N ALA A 125 6.68 -5.14 11.86
CA ALA A 125 6.88 -3.73 11.53
C ALA A 125 8.29 -3.49 10.96
N VAL A 126 8.36 -2.84 9.80
CA VAL A 126 9.61 -2.36 9.19
C VAL A 126 9.68 -0.84 9.41
N PRO A 127 10.55 -0.36 10.32
CA PRO A 127 10.63 1.05 10.64
C PRO A 127 11.20 1.87 9.48
N ASP A 128 10.97 3.17 9.54
CA ASP A 128 11.68 4.12 8.69
C ASP A 128 13.16 4.25 9.11
N ARG A 129 13.94 5.05 8.36
CA ARG A 129 15.38 5.22 8.65
C ARG A 129 15.63 5.87 10.01
N ARG A 130 14.70 6.67 10.52
CA ARG A 130 14.82 7.38 11.80
C ARG A 130 14.22 6.60 12.98
N ALA A 131 13.57 5.48 12.71
CA ALA A 131 12.79 4.71 13.67
C ALA A 131 11.69 5.55 14.37
N ASP A 132 11.19 6.59 13.69
CA ASP A 132 10.10 7.46 14.14
C ASP A 132 8.83 7.30 13.28
N GLY A 133 8.88 6.42 12.26
CA GLY A 133 7.73 6.01 11.47
C GLY A 133 7.80 4.53 11.04
N THR A 134 6.80 4.10 10.28
CA THR A 134 6.69 2.72 9.75
C THR A 134 6.62 2.76 8.23
N ASN A 135 7.58 2.13 7.56
CA ASN A 135 7.59 2.01 6.10
C ASN A 135 6.65 0.90 5.62
N VAL A 136 6.65 -0.23 6.34
CA VAL A 136 5.85 -1.42 6.02
C VAL A 136 5.34 -2.04 7.31
N LEU A 137 4.08 -2.47 7.31
CA LEU A 137 3.46 -3.17 8.43
C LEU A 137 2.71 -4.40 7.91
N CYS A 138 3.02 -5.58 8.43
CA CYS A 138 2.22 -6.79 8.22
C CYS A 138 1.35 -7.04 9.45
N VAL A 139 0.04 -7.20 9.25
CA VAL A 139 -0.94 -7.45 10.32
C VAL A 139 -1.88 -8.59 9.96
N PRO A 140 -2.39 -9.36 10.94
CA PRO A 140 -3.53 -10.23 10.71
C PRO A 140 -4.77 -9.41 10.33
N ALA A 141 -5.46 -9.77 9.25
CA ALA A 141 -6.53 -8.94 8.69
C ALA A 141 -7.80 -8.92 9.59
N GLY A 142 -8.13 -10.05 10.20
CA GLY A 142 -9.39 -10.27 10.91
C GLY A 142 -9.41 -9.94 12.41
N VAL A 143 -8.33 -9.36 12.96
CA VAL A 143 -8.19 -9.16 14.42
C VAL A 143 -8.51 -7.75 14.89
N GLY A 144 -8.95 -6.85 13.99
CA GLY A 144 -9.33 -5.48 14.35
C GLY A 144 -8.14 -4.59 14.74
N PHE A 145 -6.99 -4.75 14.08
CA PHE A 145 -5.81 -3.90 14.32
C PHE A 145 -6.14 -2.41 14.10
N GLY A 146 -5.79 -1.57 15.08
CA GLY A 146 -6.03 -0.13 15.02
C GLY A 146 -4.87 0.63 14.39
N PHE A 147 -5.15 1.46 13.38
CA PHE A 147 -4.19 2.36 12.74
C PHE A 147 -4.37 3.79 13.28
N SER A 148 -3.29 4.44 13.71
CA SER A 148 -3.30 5.76 14.36
C SER A 148 -2.26 6.71 13.79
#